data_AF-A0A858WUN8-F1
#
_entry.id   AF-A0A858WUN8-F1
#
_cell.length_a   1.000
_cell.length_b   1.000
_cell.length_c   1.000
_cell.angle_alpha   90.00
_cell.angle_beta   90.00
_cell.angle_gamma   90.00
#
_symmetry.space_group_name_H-M   'P 1'
#
loop_
_entity.id
_entity.type
_entity.pdbx_description
1 polymer ?
#
loop_
_entity_poly.entity_id
_entity_poly.type
_entity_poly.pdbx_seq_one_letter_code
_entity_poly.pdbx_strand_id
1 'polypeptide(L)'
;MVTRCNYCPALARPIEVPADAQGQIRVLETIGEASDYIEASASPADDPSVLDTVQTLLRAAQSGWPEDIAEATEQLERYLQAHRAA
;
A
#
# COMPACT_ATOMS: atom_id res chain seq x y z
N MET A 1 18.86 -1.87 20.20
CA MET A 1 18.45 -0.59 19.56
C MET A 1 17.40 -0.94 18.53
N VAL A 2 16.12 -0.74 18.84
CA VAL A 2 15.06 -0.91 17.85
C VAL A 2 15.06 0.38 17.06
N THR A 3 15.58 0.34 15.83
CA THR A 3 15.40 1.43 14.86
C THR A 3 13.91 1.46 14.51
N ARG A 4 13.09 1.99 15.42
CA ARG A 4 11.72 2.38 15.10
C ARG A 4 11.87 3.41 13.99
N CYS A 5 11.48 3.07 12.77
CA CYS A 5 11.07 4.07 11.80
C CYS A 5 9.94 4.86 12.47
N ASN A 6 10.29 5.99 13.09
CA ASN A 6 9.39 6.86 13.85
C ASN A 6 8.34 7.55 12.95
N TYR A 7 8.31 7.19 11.66
CA TYR A 7 7.48 7.77 10.60
C TYR A 7 7.05 6.78 9.50
N CYS A 8 7.28 5.46 9.65
CA CYS A 8 6.71 4.48 8.73
C CYS A 8 5.67 3.64 9.47
N PRO A 9 4.42 4.12 9.57
CA PRO A 9 3.34 3.31 10.11
C PRO A 9 3.27 2.01 9.33
N ALA A 10 3.33 0.92 10.08
CA ALA A 10 3.07 -0.41 9.54
C ALA A 10 1.63 -0.44 9.01
N LEU A 11 1.41 -1.24 7.98
CA LEU A 11 0.05 -1.55 7.56
C LEU A 11 -0.69 -2.28 8.69
N ALA A 12 -2.02 -2.23 8.68
CA ALA A 12 -2.81 -2.96 9.67
C ALA A 12 -2.56 -4.47 9.60
N ARG A 13 -2.17 -4.97 8.43
CA ARG A 13 -1.73 -6.33 8.17
C ARG A 13 -0.75 -6.35 6.98
N PRO A 14 0.15 -7.34 6.91
CA PRO A 14 0.99 -7.53 5.74
C PRO A 14 0.14 -7.88 4.51
N ILE A 15 0.46 -7.30 3.35
CA ILE A 15 -0.23 -7.56 2.08
C ILE A 15 0.72 -8.24 1.10
N GLU A 16 0.28 -9.34 0.51
CA GLU A 16 1.03 -10.13 -0.46
C GLU A 16 0.71 -9.69 -1.89
N VAL A 17 1.69 -9.07 -2.55
CA VAL A 17 1.58 -8.59 -3.93
C VAL A 17 2.53 -9.34 -4.87
N PRO A 18 2.21 -9.49 -6.16
CA PRO A 18 3.16 -10.10 -7.09
C PRO A 18 4.29 -9.08 -7.39
N ALA A 19 5.51 -9.40 -6.96
CA ALA A 19 6.69 -8.57 -7.20
C ALA A 19 7.03 -8.44 -8.69
N ASP A 20 6.80 -9.52 -9.46
CA ASP A 20 7.23 -9.65 -10.84
C ASP A 20 6.31 -10.58 -11.64
N ALA A 21 6.37 -10.46 -12.98
CA ALA A 21 5.72 -11.36 -13.94
C ALA A 21 6.13 -12.85 -13.79
N GLN A 22 7.20 -13.13 -13.02
CA GLN A 22 7.64 -14.49 -12.69
C GLN A 22 6.90 -15.12 -11.50
N GLY A 23 5.93 -14.40 -10.89
CA GLY A 23 5.10 -14.94 -9.80
C GLY A 23 5.77 -14.91 -8.43
N GLN A 24 6.84 -14.14 -8.26
CA GLN A 24 7.41 -13.89 -6.94
C GLN A 24 6.42 -13.04 -6.12
N ILE A 25 6.16 -13.42 -4.87
CA ILE A 25 5.31 -12.65 -3.95
C ILE A 25 6.22 -11.73 -3.13
N ARG A 26 5.92 -10.43 -3.13
CA ARG A 26 6.49 -9.45 -2.20
C ARG A 26 5.47 -9.18 -1.11
N VAL A 27 5.94 -9.13 0.12
CA VAL A 27 5.11 -8.75 1.27
C VAL A 27 5.34 -7.28 1.55
N LEU A 28 4.26 -6.51 1.59
CA LEU A 28 4.27 -5.10 1.97
C LEU A 28 3.95 -5.04 3.46
N GLU A 29 4.87 -4.51 4.27
CA GLU A 29 4.70 -4.41 5.72
C GLU A 29 4.40 -2.98 6.17
N THR A 30 4.79 -2.00 5.36
CA THR A 30 4.64 -0.58 5.69
C THR A 30 3.82 0.17 4.64
N ILE A 31 3.19 1.26 5.08
CA ILE A 31 2.45 2.15 4.17
C ILE A 31 3.36 2.70 3.07
N GLY A 32 4.62 3.01 3.39
CA GLY A 32 5.59 3.51 2.41
C GLY A 32 5.91 2.48 1.32
N GLU A 33 6.10 1.22 1.68
CA GLU A 33 6.30 0.14 0.69
C GLU A 33 5.09 -0.07 -0.19
N ALA A 34 3.89 0.02 0.38
CA ALA A 34 2.66 -0.09 -0.38
C ALA A 34 2.47 1.04 -1.38
N SER A 35 2.73 2.29 -0.97
CA SER A 35 2.65 3.44 -1.88
C SER A 35 3.65 3.30 -3.03
N ASP A 36 4.91 2.99 -2.71
CA ASP A 36 5.97 2.77 -3.71
C ASP A 36 5.60 1.65 -4.69
N TYR A 37 5.06 0.54 -4.18
CA TYR A 37 4.62 -0.57 -5.03
C TYR A 37 3.50 -0.17 -5.98
N ILE A 38 2.47 0.55 -5.52
CA ILE A 38 1.37 0.97 -6.40
C ILE A 38 1.89 1.94 -7.46
N GLU A 39 2.66 2.96 -7.07
CA GLU A 39 3.22 3.94 -8.01
C GLU A 39 4.14 3.29 -9.05
N ALA A 40 4.87 2.23 -8.67
CA ALA A 40 5.67 1.44 -9.60
C ALA A 40 4.81 0.54 -10.51
N SER A 41 3.70 -0.01 -10.00
CA SER A 41 2.83 -0.94 -10.73
C SER A 41 1.90 -0.25 -11.72
N ALA A 42 1.46 0.97 -11.42
CA ALA A 42 0.50 1.72 -12.20
C ALA A 42 0.85 3.20 -12.15
N SER A 43 1.03 3.79 -13.33
CA SER A 43 1.26 5.23 -13.42
C SER A 43 -0.05 5.97 -13.16
N PRO A 44 -0.05 7.04 -12.36
CA PRO A 44 -1.27 7.80 -12.06
C PRO A 44 -1.88 8.49 -13.29
N ALA A 45 -1.14 8.55 -14.40
CA ALA A 45 -1.65 9.01 -15.69
C ALA A 45 -2.55 7.98 -16.39
N ASP A 46 -2.32 6.69 -16.13
CA ASP A 46 -3.09 5.58 -16.69
C ASP A 46 -4.30 5.23 -15.81
N ASP A 47 -4.11 5.30 -14.49
CA ASP A 47 -5.14 4.96 -13.52
C ASP A 47 -5.22 6.01 -12.40
N PRO A 48 -6.26 6.89 -12.40
CA PRO A 48 -6.40 7.93 -11.39
C PRO A 48 -6.69 7.36 -9.99
N SER A 49 -7.13 6.11 -9.88
CA SER A 49 -7.36 5.44 -8.60
C SER A 49 -6.07 5.11 -7.85
N VAL A 50 -4.92 5.09 -8.54
CA VAL A 50 -3.58 5.05 -7.90
C VAL A 50 -3.40 6.22 -6.94
N LEU A 51 -3.64 7.45 -7.41
CA LEU A 51 -3.47 8.66 -6.60
C LEU A 51 -4.40 8.70 -5.40
N ASP A 52 -5.63 8.21 -5.55
CA ASP A 52 -6.60 8.14 -4.47
C ASP A 52 -6.16 7.15 -3.38
N THR A 53 -5.70 5.97 -3.80
CA THR A 53 -5.21 4.92 -2.89
C THR A 53 -3.95 5.38 -2.14
N VAL A 54 -2.99 5.96 -2.85
CA VAL A 54 -1.75 6.49 -2.27
C VAL A 54 -2.03 7.65 -1.31
N GLN A 55 -2.95 8.56 -1.62
CA GLN A 55 -3.34 9.64 -0.71
C GLN A 55 -4.02 9.12 0.56
N THR A 56 -4.88 8.12 0.44
CA THR A 56 -5.55 7.49 1.59
C THR A 56 -4.53 6.83 2.52
N LEU A 57 -3.58 6.10 1.94
CA LEU A 57 -2.42 5.52 2.65
C LEU A 57 -1.59 6.59 3.37
N LEU A 58 -1.20 7.67 2.68
CA LEU A 58 -0.45 8.78 3.28
C LEU A 58 -1.23 9.52 4.35
N ARG A 59 -2.55 9.67 4.19
CA ARG A 59 -3.41 10.28 5.20
C ARG A 59 -3.46 9.42 6.44
N ALA A 60 -3.68 8.11 6.30
CA ALA A 60 -3.66 7.17 7.41
C ALA A 60 -2.32 7.17 8.13
N ALA A 61 -1.23 7.25 7.37
CA ALA A 61 0.10 7.35 7.94
C ALA A 61 0.32 8.62 8.77
N GLN A 62 -0.19 9.76 8.31
CA GLN A 62 -0.13 11.03 9.03
C GLN A 62 -1.08 11.08 10.23
N SER A 63 -2.24 10.45 10.11
CA SER A 63 -3.24 10.33 11.18
C SER A 63 -2.65 9.53 12.35
N GLY A 64 -1.95 8.43 12.04
CA GLY A 64 -1.34 7.54 13.03
C GLY A 64 -2.34 6.71 13.82
N TRP A 65 -3.64 6.84 13.50
CA TRP A 65 -4.71 6.06 14.12
C TRP A 65 -4.83 4.69 13.47
N PRO A 66 -5.04 3.63 14.26
CA PRO A 66 -5.14 2.28 13.75
C PRO A 66 -6.36 2.07 12.84
N GLU A 67 -7.43 2.83 13.05
CA GLU A 67 -8.64 2.78 12.21
C GLU A 67 -8.39 3.28 10.79
N ASP A 68 -7.74 4.45 10.64
CA ASP A 68 -7.36 4.98 9.33
C ASP A 68 -6.38 4.03 8.61
N ILE A 69 -5.41 3.48 9.36
CA ILE A 69 -4.45 2.52 8.81
C ILE A 69 -5.18 1.26 8.32
N ALA A 70 -6.17 0.76 9.06
CA ALA A 70 -6.97 -0.39 8.65
C ALA A 70 -7.81 -0.11 7.41
N GLU A 71 -8.45 1.05 7.34
CA GLU A 71 -9.24 1.48 6.17
C GLU A 71 -8.34 1.60 4.93
N ALA A 72 -7.20 2.27 5.05
CA ALA A 72 -6.25 2.42 3.95
C ALA A 72 -5.66 1.07 3.49
N THR A 73 -5.40 0.16 4.42
CA THR A 73 -4.92 -1.20 4.13
C THR A 73 -5.99 -1.99 3.37
N GLU A 74 -7.26 -1.92 3.78
CA GLU A 74 -8.36 -2.59 3.10
C GLU A 74 -8.61 -2.02 1.68
N GLN A 75 -8.53 -0.68 1.53
CA GLN A 75 -8.67 -0.04 0.23
C GLN A 75 -7.57 -0.45 -0.75
N LEU A 76 -6.32 -0.53 -0.26
CA LEU A 76 -5.19 -1.07 -1.00
C LEU A 76 -5.42 -2.53 -1.44
N GLU A 77 -5.88 -3.40 -0.53
CA GLU A 77 -6.21 -4.80 -0.87
C GLU A 77 -7.26 -4.86 -1.99
N ARG A 78 -8.31 -4.04 -1.91
CA ARG A 78 -9.37 -3.99 -2.93
C ARG A 78 -8.85 -3.48 -4.28
N TYR A 79 -8.00 -2.47 -4.27
CA TYR A 79 -7.33 -1.96 -5.48
C TYR A 79 -6.49 -3.06 -6.14
N LEU A 80 -5.64 -3.72 -5.36
CA LEU A 80 -4.80 -4.81 -5.84
C LEU A 80 -5.61 -6.01 -6.34
N GLN A 81 -6.73 -6.34 -5.70
CA GLN A 81 -7.63 -7.40 -6.20
C GLN A 81 -8.28 -7.04 -7.54
N ALA A 82 -8.72 -5.79 -7.70
CA ALA A 82 -9.29 -5.32 -8.97
C ALA A 82 -8.24 -5.35 -10.10
N HIS A 83 -7.00 -4.96 -9.81
CA HIS A 83 -5.92 -4.93 -10.80
C HIS A 83 -5.20 -6.27 -11.00
N ARG A 84 -5.25 -7.22 -10.03
CA ARG A 84 -4.76 -8.61 -10.22
C ARG A 84 -5.68 -9.46 -11.08
N ALA A 85 -6.94 -9.06 -11.26
CA ALA A 85 -7.94 -9.83 -11.99
C ALA A 85 -8.01 -9.50 -13.50
N ALA A 86 -7.18 -8.57 -13.98
CA ALA A 86 -7.06 -8.18 -15.39
C ALA A 86 -5.82 -8.82 -16.03
#